data_AF-A0A2I0VIG0-F1
#
_entry.id   AF-A0A2I0VIG0-F1
#
_cell.length_a   1.000
_cell.length_b   1.000
_cell.length_c   1.000
_cell.angle_alpha   90.00
_cell.angle_beta   90.00
_cell.angle_gamma   90.00
#
_symmetry.space_group_name_H-M   'P 1'
#
loop_
_entity.id
_entity.type
_entity.pdbx_description
1 polymer ?
#
loop_
_entity_poly.entity_id
_entity_poly.type
_entity_poly.pdbx_seq_one_letter_code
_entity_poly.pdbx_strand_id
1 'polypeptide(L)'
;MRPWIAVAYSAPVAAATTVFLIYPIGQGSFSDGMPLGISGTFNFMIVFQAEHNILMHLFHMLGVAGVFGGSLFSAMHDYLVTSR
;
A
#
# COMPACT_ATOMS: atom_id res chain seq x y z
N MET A 1 7.58 23.17 -14.53
CA MET A 1 6.64 22.34 -13.75
C MET A 1 7.00 22.45 -12.28
N ARG A 2 6.03 22.38 -11.35
CA ARG A 2 6.34 22.26 -9.92
C ARG A 2 6.71 20.80 -9.60
N PRO A 3 7.74 20.51 -8.78
CA PRO A 3 8.31 19.16 -8.65
C PRO A 3 7.54 18.20 -7.72
N TRP A 4 6.27 18.46 -7.41
CA TRP A 4 5.51 17.69 -6.41
C TRP A 4 5.02 16.32 -6.90
N ILE A 5 5.10 16.03 -8.20
CA ILE A 5 4.74 14.71 -8.76
C ILE A 5 5.65 13.63 -8.17
N ALA A 6 6.96 13.89 -8.06
CA ALA A 6 7.91 12.95 -7.46
C ALA A 6 7.58 12.66 -5.98
N VAL A 7 7.10 13.68 -5.24
CA VAL A 7 6.68 13.55 -3.84
C VAL A 7 5.40 12.73 -3.71
N ALA A 8 4.43 12.87 -4.64
CA ALA A 8 3.27 12.00 -4.65
C ALA A 8 3.65 10.54 -4.97
N TYR A 9 4.57 10.36 -5.93
CA TYR A 9 5.04 9.04 -6.34
C TYR A 9 5.90 8.32 -5.28
N SER A 10 6.47 9.04 -4.30
CA SER A 10 7.23 8.39 -3.24
C SER A 10 6.38 7.48 -2.34
N ALA A 11 5.06 7.68 -2.28
CA ALA A 11 4.17 6.82 -1.49
C ALA A 11 4.15 5.35 -1.98
N PRO A 12 3.84 5.04 -3.26
CA PRO A 12 3.92 3.66 -3.75
C PRO A 12 5.36 3.12 -3.76
N VAL A 13 6.38 3.96 -3.95
CA VAL A 13 7.78 3.54 -3.85
C VAL A 13 8.11 3.08 -2.42
N ALA A 14 7.66 3.80 -1.40
CA ALA A 14 7.84 3.42 -0.01
C ALA A 14 7.10 2.11 0.33
N ALA A 15 5.88 1.92 -0.18
CA ALA A 15 5.13 0.67 -0.02
C ALA A 15 5.87 -0.52 -0.65
N ALA A 16 6.36 -0.38 -1.88
CA ALA A 16 7.15 -1.42 -2.56
C ALA A 16 8.45 -1.72 -1.80
N THR A 17 9.17 -0.69 -1.37
CA THR A 17 10.40 -0.84 -0.58
C THR A 17 10.14 -1.57 0.74
N THR A 18 8.97 -1.33 1.36
CA THR A 18 8.60 -1.99 2.62
C THR A 18 8.46 -3.50 2.44
N VAL A 19 7.73 -3.96 1.42
CA VAL A 19 7.41 -5.39 1.24
C VAL A 19 8.51 -6.21 0.56
N PHE A 20 9.38 -5.58 -0.23
CA PHE A 20 10.47 -6.27 -0.95
C PHE A 20 11.85 -6.13 -0.30
N LEU A 21 12.05 -5.15 0.59
CA LEU A 21 13.36 -4.88 1.20
C LEU A 21 13.30 -4.79 2.72
N ILE A 22 12.51 -3.88 3.29
CA ILE A 22 12.54 -3.62 4.74
C ILE A 22 12.02 -4.81 5.53
N TYR A 23 10.88 -5.38 5.12
CA TYR A 23 10.31 -6.55 5.77
C TYR A 23 11.24 -7.77 5.75
N PRO A 24 11.76 -8.23 4.58
CA PRO A 24 12.67 -9.37 4.56
C PRO A 24 13.98 -9.13 5.33
N ILE A 25 14.51 -7.90 5.35
CA ILE A 25 15.66 -7.56 6.20
C ILE A 25 15.28 -7.70 7.69
N GLY A 26 14.10 -7.23 8.09
CA GLY A 26 13.59 -7.35 9.45
C GLY A 26 13.33 -8.80 9.88
N GLN A 27 12.93 -9.67 8.96
CA GLN A 27 12.73 -11.11 9.20
C GLN A 27 14.03 -11.92 9.10
N GLY A 28 15.07 -11.37 8.47
CA GLY A 28 16.36 -12.04 8.26
C GLY A 28 16.42 -12.94 7.02
N SER A 29 15.40 -12.94 6.17
CA SER A 29 15.38 -13.71 4.92
C SER A 29 14.57 -13.04 3.82
N PHE A 30 15.10 -13.03 2.59
CA PHE A 30 14.35 -12.62 1.39
C PHE A 30 13.25 -13.60 0.99
N SER A 31 13.23 -14.83 1.54
CA SER A 31 12.11 -15.76 1.33
C SER A 31 10.79 -15.23 1.87
N ASP A 32 10.85 -14.36 2.89
CA ASP A 32 9.68 -13.82 3.57
C ASP A 32 9.20 -12.52 2.88
N GLY A 33 9.97 -12.01 1.92
CA GLY A 33 9.54 -10.89 1.08
C GLY A 33 8.31 -11.25 0.23
N MET A 34 7.56 -10.24 -0.17
CA MET A 34 6.38 -10.44 -1.02
C MET A 34 6.76 -11.11 -2.35
N PRO A 35 6.12 -12.23 -2.75
CA PRO A 35 6.41 -12.88 -4.03
C PRO A 35 5.85 -12.07 -5.22
N LEU A 36 6.56 -12.11 -6.36
CA LEU A 36 6.14 -11.46 -7.61
C LEU A 36 5.07 -12.28 -8.36
N GLY A 37 3.89 -12.39 -7.76
CA GLY A 37 2.75 -13.06 -8.35
C GLY A 37 1.45 -12.75 -7.62
N ILE A 38 0.32 -12.95 -8.30
CA ILE A 38 -1.01 -12.64 -7.75
C ILE A 38 -1.29 -13.51 -6.51
N SER A 39 -1.19 -14.83 -6.63
CA SER A 39 -1.37 -15.76 -5.49
C SER A 39 -0.32 -15.55 -4.40
N GLY A 40 0.92 -15.20 -4.78
CA GLY A 40 1.99 -14.89 -3.85
C GLY A 40 1.70 -13.67 -2.99
N THR A 41 1.11 -12.64 -3.57
CA THR A 41 0.62 -11.45 -2.83
C THR A 41 -0.38 -11.85 -1.75
N PHE A 42 -1.37 -12.68 -2.09
CA PHE A 42 -2.37 -13.13 -1.12
C PHE A 42 -1.74 -13.99 -0.02
N ASN A 43 -0.80 -14.87 -0.37
CA ASN A 43 -0.08 -15.68 0.61
C ASN A 43 0.68 -14.79 1.61
N PHE A 44 1.44 -13.80 1.12
CA PHE A 44 2.12 -12.82 1.96
C PHE A 44 1.16 -12.13 2.92
N MET A 45 0.02 -11.62 2.42
CA MET A 45 -0.97 -10.92 3.26
C MET A 45 -1.54 -11.79 4.39
N ILE A 46 -1.80 -13.07 4.12
CA ILE A 46 -2.36 -13.99 5.11
C ILE A 46 -1.32 -14.30 6.20
N VAL A 47 -0.08 -14.58 5.81
CA VAL A 47 1.02 -14.81 6.76
C VAL A 47 1.28 -13.56 7.58
N PHE A 48 1.34 -12.39 6.93
CA PHE A 48 1.56 -11.11 7.61
C PHE A 48 0.43 -10.80 8.61
N GLN A 49 -0.81 -11.16 8.29
CA GLN A 49 -1.92 -11.06 9.24
C GLN A 49 -1.75 -12.02 10.41
N ALA A 50 -1.34 -13.27 10.17
CA ALA A 50 -1.12 -14.26 11.23
C ALA A 50 0.01 -13.86 12.19
N GLU A 51 1.12 -13.33 11.66
CA GLU A 51 2.30 -12.98 12.45
C GLU A 51 2.23 -11.59 13.11
N HIS A 52 1.53 -10.65 12.48
CA HIS A 52 1.56 -9.24 12.91
C HIS A 52 0.20 -8.62 13.21
N ASN A 53 -0.91 -9.35 12.99
CA ASN A 53 -2.27 -8.86 13.19
C ASN A 53 -2.49 -7.48 12.55
N ILE A 54 -2.00 -7.29 11.32
CA ILE A 54 -1.91 -5.99 10.66
C ILE A 54 -3.27 -5.26 10.56
N LEU A 55 -4.38 -5.98 10.48
CA LEU A 55 -5.72 -5.39 10.48
C LEU A 55 -6.02 -4.57 11.75
N MET A 56 -5.39 -4.88 12.87
CA MET A 56 -5.53 -4.14 14.12
C MET A 56 -4.47 -3.03 14.28
N HIS A 57 -3.58 -2.86 13.31
CA HIS A 57 -2.51 -1.87 13.38
C HIS A 57 -2.95 -0.50 12.83
N LEU A 58 -2.76 0.56 13.62
CA LEU A 58 -3.21 1.92 13.28
C LEU A 58 -2.69 2.41 11.92
N PHE A 59 -1.42 2.20 11.60
CA PHE A 59 -0.89 2.63 10.29
C PHE A 59 -1.53 1.91 9.11
N HIS A 60 -1.94 0.65 9.27
CA HIS A 60 -2.68 -0.05 8.23
C HIS A 60 -4.08 0.55 8.07
N MET A 61 -4.78 0.82 9.18
CA MET A 61 -6.10 1.49 9.14
C MET A 61 -6.02 2.88 8.49
N LEU A 62 -4.98 3.66 8.76
CA LEU A 62 -4.74 4.94 8.09
C LEU A 62 -4.48 4.77 6.60
N GLY A 63 -3.70 3.76 6.20
CA GLY A 63 -3.50 3.41 4.79
C GLY A 63 -4.82 3.05 4.09
N VAL A 64 -5.65 2.24 4.74
CA VAL A 64 -6.99 1.86 4.28
C VAL A 64 -7.89 3.09 4.10
N ALA A 65 -7.94 3.98 5.09
CA ALA A 65 -8.67 5.24 5.00
C ALA A 65 -8.16 6.13 3.85
N GLY A 66 -6.85 6.18 3.63
CA GLY A 66 -6.24 6.92 2.53
C GLY A 66 -6.62 6.39 1.14
N VAL A 67 -6.57 5.06 0.94
CA VAL A 67 -6.94 4.45 -0.34
C VAL A 67 -8.44 4.56 -0.61
N PHE A 68 -9.28 4.25 0.38
CA PHE A 68 -10.73 4.37 0.21
C PHE A 68 -11.15 5.84 0.02
N GLY A 69 -10.65 6.76 0.85
CA GLY A 69 -10.90 8.18 0.69
C GLY A 69 -10.42 8.72 -0.66
N GLY A 70 -9.23 8.31 -1.10
CA GLY A 70 -8.69 8.67 -2.42
C GLY A 70 -9.58 8.20 -3.58
N SER A 71 -10.04 6.94 -3.53
CA SER A 71 -10.96 6.40 -4.54
C SER A 71 -12.31 7.13 -4.55
N LEU A 72 -12.85 7.43 -3.37
CA LEU A 72 -14.10 8.17 -3.20
C LEU A 72 -13.99 9.58 -3.78
N PHE A 73 -12.95 10.33 -3.41
CA PHE A 73 -12.76 11.70 -3.89
C PHE A 73 -12.39 11.76 -5.36
N SER A 74 -11.69 10.75 -5.89
CA SER A 74 -11.45 10.64 -7.34
C SER A 74 -12.77 10.51 -8.10
N ALA A 75 -13.68 9.65 -7.63
CA ALA A 75 -14.99 9.49 -8.24
C ALA A 75 -15.87 10.75 -8.09
N MET A 76 -15.84 11.40 -6.91
CA MET A 76 -16.55 12.65 -6.69
C MET A 76 -16.03 13.78 -7.58
N HIS A 77 -14.72 13.89 -7.77
CA HIS A 77 -14.13 14.89 -8.64
C HIS A 77 -14.62 14.73 -10.07
N ASP A 78 -14.57 13.51 -10.60
CA ASP A 78 -15.04 13.20 -11.95
C ASP A 78 -16.54 13.50 -12.12
N TYR A 79 -17.36 13.12 -11.13
CA TYR A 79 -18.78 13.45 -11.11
C TYR A 79 -19.03 14.97 -11.14
N LEU A 80 -18.36 15.74 -10.30
CA LEU A 80 -18.56 17.19 -10.20
C LEU A 80 -18.07 17.95 -11.43
N VAL A 81 -17.02 17.45 -12.09
CA VAL A 81 -16.52 18.04 -13.33
C VAL A 81 -17.45 17.71 -14.50
N THR A 82 -17.96 16.48 -14.58
CA THR A 82 -18.80 16.02 -15.70
C THR A 82 -20.27 16.45 -15.58
N SER A 83 -20.75 16.69 -14.37
CA SER A 83 -22.15 17.12 -14.12
C SER A 83 -22.39 18.62 -14.28
N ARG A 84 -21.37 19.40 -14.67
CA ARG A 84 -21.49 20.80 -15.07
C ARG A 84 -21.36 20.94 -16.58
#